data_AF-A0A6V8NJF9-F1
#
_entry.id   AF-A0A6V8NJF9-F1
#
_cell.length_a   1.000
_cell.length_b   1.000
_cell.length_c   1.000
_cell.angle_alpha   90.00
_cell.angle_beta   90.00
_cell.angle_gamma   90.00
#
_symmetry.space_group_name_H-M   'P 1'
#
loop_
_entity.id
_entity.type
_entity.pdbx_description
1 polymer ?
#
loop_
_entity_poly.entity_id
_entity_poly.type
_entity_poly.pdbx_seq_one_letter_code
_entity_poly.pdbx_strand_id
1 'polypeptide(L)'
;MYLSRLTLNPASRQVQRDIADCQALHSTILKAFPLKAADSIDAREQFGVLYRTDVDSKGNMYLYVQSHVAPDWQFLRPDYTAAPPVFKPIGELYERITSGMFLGFTLCANTTRKTGTTSKTERIQGVQKSNGRRVFLTRSEDQLEWLERKAQDYGFKVLVVNLRHVDYK
;
A
#
# COMPACT_ATOMS: atom_id res chain seq x y z
N MET A 1 1.43 -14.12 7.97
CA MET A 1 1.13 -12.70 7.72
C MET A 1 0.48 -12.08 8.95
N TYR A 2 0.81 -10.83 9.25
CA TYR A 2 0.34 -10.05 10.39
C TYR A 2 -0.31 -8.76 9.91
N LEU A 3 -1.29 -8.27 10.68
CA LEU A 3 -1.91 -6.97 10.49
C LEU A 3 -1.82 -6.19 11.79
N SER A 4 -1.19 -5.02 11.73
CA SER A 4 -1.16 -4.03 12.80
C SER A 4 -2.17 -2.93 12.54
N ARG A 5 -2.72 -2.38 13.61
CA ARG A 5 -3.48 -1.13 13.62
C ARG A 5 -2.91 -0.22 14.70
N LEU A 6 -2.43 0.95 14.28
CA LEU A 6 -1.98 2.01 15.16
C LEU A 6 -2.99 3.14 15.10
N THR A 7 -3.50 3.56 16.26
CA THR A 7 -4.32 4.77 16.38
C THR A 7 -3.38 5.95 16.53
N LEU A 8 -3.15 6.72 15.47
CA LEU A 8 -2.17 7.80 15.48
C LEU A 8 -2.66 8.97 16.34
N ASN A 9 -1.73 9.62 17.04
CA ASN A 9 -2.02 10.85 17.78
C ASN A 9 -1.72 12.09 16.91
N PRO A 10 -2.72 12.85 16.44
CA PRO A 10 -2.50 14.02 15.58
C PRO A 10 -1.70 15.14 16.27
N ALA A 11 -1.67 15.18 17.60
CA ALA A 11 -0.90 16.18 18.36
C ALA A 11 0.60 15.86 18.39
N SER A 12 1.02 14.63 18.06
CA SER A 12 2.43 14.28 18.00
C SER A 12 3.10 14.90 16.78
N ARG A 13 4.16 15.69 16.99
CA ARG A 13 4.97 16.25 15.90
C ARG A 13 5.56 15.17 14.99
N GLN A 14 5.87 14.01 15.57
CA GLN A 14 6.42 12.87 14.85
C GLN A 14 5.36 12.27 13.89
N VAL A 15 4.11 12.17 14.33
CA VAL A 15 2.98 11.78 13.47
C VAL A 15 2.74 12.81 12.36
N GLN A 16 2.72 14.10 12.70
CA GLN A 16 2.50 15.17 11.70
C GLN A 16 3.54 15.12 10.58
N ARG A 17 4.82 14.93 10.94
CA ARG A 17 5.90 14.75 9.97
C ARG A 17 5.69 13.50 9.10
N ASP A 18 5.43 12.36 9.73
CA ASP A 18 5.31 11.10 9.01
C ASP A 18 4.08 11.11 8.07
N ILE A 19 2.96 11.70 8.48
CA ILE A 19 1.78 11.83 7.60
C ILE A 19 2.01 12.77 6.42
N ALA A 20 2.81 13.83 6.61
CA ALA A 20 3.15 14.77 5.54
C ALA A 20 4.19 14.20 4.56
N ASP A 21 5.02 13.23 4.98
CA ASP A 21 6.08 12.65 4.15
C ASP A 21 6.01 11.11 4.17
N CYS A 22 5.59 10.55 3.03
CA CYS A 22 5.47 9.11 2.86
C CYS A 22 6.79 8.35 3.09
N GLN A 23 7.96 8.97 2.82
CA GLN A 23 9.26 8.35 3.06
C GLN A 23 9.61 8.35 4.55
N ALA A 24 9.27 9.42 5.27
CA ALA A 24 9.41 9.47 6.72
C ALA A 24 8.52 8.42 7.41
N LEU A 25 7.24 8.31 7.01
CA LEU A 25 6.35 7.27 7.51
C LEU A 25 6.87 5.87 7.19
N HIS A 26 7.32 5.64 5.96
CA HIS A 26 7.88 4.35 5.56
C HIS A 26 9.08 3.97 6.43
N SER A 27 9.99 4.92 6.66
CA SER A 27 11.16 4.74 7.52
C SER A 27 10.78 4.44 8.96
N THR A 28 9.75 5.09 9.50
CA THR A 28 9.21 4.79 10.84
C THR A 28 8.66 3.36 10.88
N ILE A 29 7.86 2.95 9.88
CA ILE A 29 7.28 1.60 9.83
C ILE A 29 8.38 0.52 9.77
N LEU A 30 9.42 0.71 8.97
CA LEU A 30 10.48 -0.30 8.81
C LEU A 30 11.25 -0.58 10.10
N LYS A 31 11.31 0.37 11.04
CA LYS A 31 11.94 0.16 12.36
C LYS A 31 11.20 -0.86 13.23
N ALA A 32 9.95 -1.18 12.90
CA ALA A 32 9.20 -2.21 13.60
C ALA A 32 9.65 -3.63 13.24
N PHE A 33 10.56 -3.78 12.27
CA PHE A 33 11.01 -5.07 11.79
C PHE A 33 12.51 -5.22 11.99
N PRO A 34 13.00 -6.42 12.35
CA PRO A 34 14.42 -6.65 12.56
C PRO A 34 15.17 -6.49 11.23
N LEU A 35 15.90 -5.41 11.05
CA LEU A 35 16.81 -5.25 9.91
C LEU A 35 17.91 -6.31 10.03
N LYS A 36 17.82 -7.40 9.28
CA LYS A 36 19.01 -8.20 9.01
C LYS A 36 19.87 -7.37 8.06
N ALA A 37 20.99 -6.85 8.59
CA ALA A 37 22.09 -6.38 7.77
C ALA A 37 22.56 -7.56 6.91
N ALA A 38 22.02 -7.65 5.71
CA ALA A 38 22.51 -8.51 4.66
C ALA A 38 22.35 -7.70 3.37
N ASP A 39 23.50 -7.26 2.88
CA ASP A 39 23.67 -6.57 1.62
C ASP A 39 22.76 -7.17 0.54
N SER A 40 22.10 -6.29 -0.24
CA SER A 40 21.49 -6.52 -1.56
C SER A 40 19.97 -6.76 -1.72
N ILE A 41 19.12 -6.77 -0.68
CA ILE A 41 17.64 -6.80 -0.87
C ILE A 41 16.97 -5.69 -0.06
N ASP A 42 16.12 -4.88 -0.72
CA ASP A 42 15.32 -3.83 -0.06
C ASP A 42 14.49 -4.44 1.08
N ALA A 43 14.70 -3.99 2.32
CA ALA A 43 14.06 -4.51 3.54
C ALA A 43 12.52 -4.60 3.43
N ARG A 44 11.90 -3.74 2.62
CA ARG A 44 10.46 -3.80 2.31
C ARG A 44 10.06 -5.08 1.59
N GLU A 45 10.80 -5.47 0.56
CA GLU A 45 10.54 -6.69 -0.23
C GLU A 45 10.76 -7.93 0.65
N GLN A 46 11.79 -7.90 1.49
CA GLN A 46 12.09 -8.97 2.42
C GLN A 46 10.95 -9.26 3.40
N PHE A 47 10.30 -8.21 3.95
CA PHE A 47 9.25 -8.36 4.96
C PHE A 47 7.82 -8.25 4.41
N GLY A 48 7.66 -8.01 3.11
CA GLY A 48 6.35 -7.84 2.47
C GLY A 48 5.53 -6.69 3.07
N VAL A 49 6.19 -5.59 3.45
CA VAL A 49 5.54 -4.49 4.17
C VAL A 49 4.65 -3.68 3.25
N LEU A 50 3.36 -3.64 3.58
CA LEU A 50 2.36 -2.76 3.00
C LEU A 50 1.70 -1.93 4.10
N TYR A 51 1.31 -0.70 3.79
CA TYR A 51 0.59 0.13 4.75
C TYR A 51 -0.44 1.02 4.09
N ARG A 52 -1.42 1.45 4.87
CA ARG A 52 -2.44 2.42 4.48
C ARG A 52 -2.81 3.27 5.68
N THR A 53 -2.90 4.57 5.48
CA THR A 53 -3.51 5.50 6.43
C THR A 53 -5.01 5.59 6.18
N ASP A 54 -5.80 5.66 7.25
CA ASP A 54 -7.26 5.72 7.19
C ASP A 54 -7.76 6.76 8.20
N VAL A 55 -8.93 7.34 7.92
CA VAL A 55 -9.57 8.31 8.80
C VAL A 55 -11.03 7.93 8.96
N ASP A 56 -11.48 7.75 10.20
CA ASP A 56 -12.90 7.45 10.46
C ASP A 56 -13.79 8.71 10.41
N SER A 57 -15.10 8.51 10.55
CA SER A 57 -16.08 9.61 10.57
C SER A 57 -15.92 10.58 11.75
N LYS A 58 -15.16 10.20 12.78
CA LYS A 58 -14.87 11.04 13.96
C LYS A 58 -13.54 11.78 13.83
N GLY A 59 -12.81 11.59 12.73
CA GLY A 59 -11.50 12.19 12.50
C GLY A 59 -10.34 11.44 13.15
N ASN A 60 -10.57 10.23 13.70
CA ASN A 60 -9.47 9.41 14.22
C ASN A 60 -8.63 8.88 13.07
N MET A 61 -7.32 9.04 13.16
CA MET A 61 -6.38 8.55 12.17
C MET A 61 -5.85 7.17 12.55
N TYR A 62 -5.87 6.26 11.60
CA TYR A 62 -5.36 4.91 11.76
C TYR A 62 -4.24 4.64 10.74
N LEU A 63 -3.20 3.97 11.19
CA LEU A 63 -2.21 3.35 10.31
C LEU A 63 -2.38 1.84 10.35
N TYR A 64 -2.76 1.26 9.22
CA TYR A 64 -2.77 -0.19 9.01
C TYR A 64 -1.44 -0.61 8.40
N VAL A 65 -0.79 -1.61 8.99
CA VAL A 65 0.47 -2.17 8.48
C VAL A 65 0.32 -3.68 8.34
N GLN A 66 0.52 -4.18 7.13
CA GLN A 66 0.58 -5.60 6.82
C GLN A 66 2.04 -6.01 6.63
N SER A 67 2.41 -7.17 7.17
CA SER A 67 3.78 -7.70 7.10
C SER A 67 3.80 -9.24 7.13
N HIS A 68 4.87 -9.84 6.63
CA HIS A 68 5.09 -11.29 6.76
C HIS A 68 5.56 -11.70 8.16
N VAL A 69 6.27 -10.80 8.86
CA VAL A 69 6.86 -11.02 10.19
C VAL A 69 6.11 -10.20 11.25
N ALA A 70 6.10 -10.71 12.49
CA ALA A 70 5.51 -9.99 13.63
C ALA A 70 6.27 -8.67 13.86
N PRO A 71 5.58 -7.53 13.97
CA PRO A 71 6.22 -6.25 14.23
C PRO A 71 6.48 -6.03 15.72
N ASP A 72 7.52 -5.26 16.03
CA ASP A 72 7.78 -4.70 17.35
C ASP A 72 7.59 -3.18 17.35
N TRP A 73 6.52 -2.71 17.97
CA TRP A 73 6.16 -1.28 18.02
C TRP A 73 6.72 -0.55 19.25
N GLN A 74 7.50 -1.21 20.10
CA GLN A 74 7.99 -0.63 21.37
C GLN A 74 8.93 0.56 21.19
N PHE A 75 9.57 0.70 20.03
CA PHE A 75 10.45 1.84 19.73
C PHE A 75 9.70 3.17 19.55
N LEU A 76 8.38 3.13 19.37
CA LEU A 76 7.58 4.33 19.15
C LEU A 76 7.62 5.22 20.40
N ARG A 77 7.61 6.54 20.19
CA ARG A 77 7.48 7.49 21.29
C ARG A 77 6.12 7.30 21.97
N PRO A 78 6.01 7.50 23.30
CA PRO A 78 4.75 7.33 24.02
C PRO A 78 3.59 8.16 23.46
N ASP A 79 3.89 9.32 22.85
CA ASP A 79 2.91 10.22 22.27
C ASP A 79 2.54 9.88 20.82
N TYR A 80 3.20 8.92 20.16
CA TYR A 80 2.96 8.63 18.73
C TYR A 80 1.57 8.05 18.47
N THR A 81 1.07 7.23 19.39
CA THR A 81 -0.25 6.60 19.29
C THR A 81 -1.17 7.04 20.42
N ALA A 82 -2.43 7.31 20.11
CA ALA A 82 -3.46 7.64 21.10
C ALA A 82 -3.90 6.43 21.96
N ALA A 83 -3.57 5.22 21.52
CA ALA A 83 -3.78 3.97 22.26
C ALA A 83 -2.66 2.98 21.91
N PRO A 84 -2.34 2.00 22.77
CA PRO A 84 -1.31 1.00 22.47
C PRO A 84 -1.49 0.37 21.09
N PRO A 85 -0.43 0.27 20.26
CA PRO A 85 -0.46 -0.45 19.00
C PRO A 85 -0.95 -1.88 19.20
N VAL A 86 -1.82 -2.35 18.30
CA VAL A 86 -2.29 -3.74 18.30
C VAL A 86 -1.89 -4.41 17.00
N PHE A 87 -1.55 -5.70 17.07
CA PHE A 87 -1.34 -6.52 15.89
C PHE A 87 -1.85 -7.94 16.13
N LYS A 88 -2.18 -8.64 15.04
CA LYS A 88 -2.58 -10.05 15.09
C LYS A 88 -2.11 -10.81 13.85
N PRO A 89 -1.84 -12.12 13.96
CA PRO A 89 -1.71 -12.98 12.79
C PRO A 89 -3.05 -13.03 12.04
N ILE A 90 -2.97 -12.99 10.71
CA ILE A 90 -4.14 -13.05 9.82
C ILE A 90 -4.03 -14.16 8.78
N GLY A 91 -3.01 -15.03 8.87
CA GLY A 91 -2.80 -16.13 7.91
C GLY A 91 -4.03 -17.02 7.74
N GLU A 92 -4.61 -17.48 8.85
CA GLU A 92 -5.81 -18.33 8.83
C GLU A 92 -7.03 -17.66 8.18
N LEU A 93 -7.15 -16.33 8.25
CA LEU A 93 -8.24 -15.61 7.59
C LEU A 93 -8.10 -15.69 6.07
N TYR A 94 -6.87 -15.64 5.56
CA TYR A 94 -6.60 -15.74 4.12
C TYR A 94 -6.76 -17.17 3.60
N GLU A 95 -6.41 -18.17 4.41
CA GLU A 95 -6.62 -19.59 4.07
C GLU A 95 -8.09 -19.96 3.95
N ARG A 96 -8.98 -19.21 4.61
CA ARG A 96 -10.44 -19.38 4.52
C ARG A 96 -11.04 -18.74 3.26
N ILE A 97 -10.27 -17.99 2.48
CA ILE A 97 -10.77 -17.37 1.26
C ILE A 97 -10.94 -18.45 0.19
N THR A 98 -12.19 -18.68 -0.21
CA THR A 98 -12.54 -19.63 -1.27
C THR A 98 -13.17 -18.94 -2.46
N SER A 99 -13.14 -19.60 -3.62
CA SER A 99 -13.83 -19.12 -4.82
C SER A 99 -15.32 -18.90 -4.55
N GLY A 100 -15.86 -17.81 -5.09
CA GLY A 100 -17.27 -17.43 -4.91
C GLY A 100 -17.59 -16.63 -3.64
N MET A 101 -16.62 -16.40 -2.74
CA MET A 101 -16.84 -15.55 -1.57
C MET A 101 -17.05 -14.08 -1.96
N PHE A 102 -17.99 -13.43 -1.27
CA PHE A 102 -18.23 -11.99 -1.36
C PHE A 102 -17.46 -11.29 -0.25
N LEU A 103 -16.51 -10.44 -0.62
CA LEU A 103 -15.63 -9.74 0.31
C LEU A 103 -15.63 -8.24 0.03
N GLY A 104 -15.68 -7.45 1.11
CA GLY A 104 -15.39 -6.03 1.06
C GLY A 104 -13.89 -5.78 1.25
N PHE A 105 -13.33 -4.85 0.49
CA PHE A 105 -11.95 -4.41 0.68
C PHE A 105 -11.81 -2.92 0.37
N THR A 106 -10.73 -2.33 0.87
CA THR A 106 -10.33 -0.96 0.56
C THR A 106 -8.91 -0.97 0.05
N LEU A 107 -8.68 -0.32 -1.09
CA LEU A 107 -7.40 -0.29 -1.79
C LEU A 107 -6.96 1.16 -2.03
N CYS A 108 -5.76 1.51 -1.57
CA CYS A 108 -5.07 2.72 -2.02
C CYS A 108 -4.05 2.29 -3.08
N ALA A 109 -4.25 2.73 -4.32
CA ALA A 109 -3.41 2.34 -5.46
C ALA A 109 -3.01 3.54 -6.30
N ASN A 110 -1.82 3.46 -6.92
CA ASN A 110 -1.39 4.38 -7.95
C ASN A 110 -1.75 3.83 -9.34
N THR A 111 -2.89 4.26 -9.87
CA THR A 111 -3.42 3.84 -11.16
C THR A 111 -2.59 4.45 -12.30
N THR A 112 -1.67 3.64 -12.86
CA THR A 112 -0.75 4.10 -13.92
C THR A 112 -0.77 3.19 -15.13
N ARG A 113 -0.46 3.78 -16.30
CA ARG A 113 -0.14 3.04 -17.53
C ARG A 113 1.24 3.43 -18.03
N LYS A 114 1.91 2.51 -18.75
CA LYS A 114 3.19 2.79 -19.40
C LYS A 114 2.92 3.32 -20.81
N THR A 115 3.45 4.49 -21.15
CA THR A 115 3.29 5.13 -22.48
C THR A 115 4.64 5.38 -23.14
N GLY A 116 4.68 5.43 -24.47
CA GLY A 116 5.91 5.71 -25.22
C GLY A 116 6.95 4.59 -25.18
N THR A 117 6.53 3.34 -24.93
CA THR A 117 7.41 2.18 -25.09
C THR A 117 7.39 1.76 -26.54
N THR A 118 8.54 1.79 -27.21
CA THR A 118 8.65 1.32 -28.59
C THR A 118 8.27 -0.15 -28.65
N SER A 119 7.26 -0.48 -29.45
CA SER A 119 6.78 -1.83 -29.71
C SER A 119 7.84 -2.66 -30.45
N LYS A 120 7.65 -3.99 -30.47
CA LYS A 120 8.55 -4.89 -31.22
C LYS A 120 8.53 -4.58 -32.72
N THR A 121 7.36 -4.26 -33.26
CA THR A 121 7.15 -3.89 -34.67
C THR A 121 7.87 -2.59 -35.05
N GLU A 122 7.76 -1.54 -34.22
CA GLU A 122 8.46 -0.27 -34.46
C GLU A 122 9.98 -0.45 -34.42
N ARG A 123 10.51 -1.30 -33.52
CA ARG A 123 11.95 -1.60 -33.48
C ARG A 123 12.44 -2.32 -34.74
N ILE A 124 11.63 -3.23 -35.28
CA ILE A 124 11.93 -3.91 -36.55
C ILE A 124 11.96 -2.90 -37.71
N GLN A 125 11.18 -1.82 -37.62
CA GLN A 125 11.16 -0.71 -38.58
C GLN A 125 12.24 0.36 -38.31
N GLY A 126 13.20 0.09 -37.42
CA GLY A 126 14.34 0.98 -37.15
C GLY A 126 14.09 2.09 -36.12
N VAL A 127 12.92 2.12 -35.47
CA VAL A 127 12.66 3.07 -34.38
C VAL A 127 13.51 2.71 -33.16
N GLN A 128 14.24 3.69 -32.63
CA GLN A 128 15.07 3.51 -31.45
C GLN A 128 14.28 3.00 -30.25
N LYS A 129 14.92 2.15 -29.45
CA LYS A 129 14.32 1.57 -28.24
C LYS A 129 14.11 2.68 -27.21
N SER A 130 12.85 2.93 -26.87
CA SER A 130 12.45 3.81 -25.78
C SER A 130 11.88 2.99 -24.61
N ASN A 131 12.42 3.24 -23.42
CA ASN A 131 11.84 2.77 -22.18
C ASN A 131 10.72 3.76 -21.81
N GLY A 132 9.49 3.44 -22.21
CA GLY A 132 8.35 4.32 -21.96
C GLY A 132 8.18 4.71 -20.49
N ARG A 133 7.50 5.83 -20.26
CA ARG A 133 7.27 6.41 -18.92
C ARG A 133 5.96 5.91 -18.32
N ARG A 134 5.88 5.87 -16.98
CA ARG A 134 4.60 5.66 -16.27
C ARG A 134 3.86 6.99 -16.18
N VAL A 135 2.60 7.00 -16.58
CA VAL A 135 1.71 8.15 -16.46
C VAL A 135 0.51 7.77 -15.61
N PHE A 136 0.04 8.71 -14.79
CA PHE A 136 -1.17 8.55 -13.99
C PHE A 136 -2.42 8.56 -14.88
N LEU A 137 -3.39 7.72 -14.54
CA LEU A 137 -4.71 7.69 -15.16
C LEU A 137 -5.59 8.71 -14.45
N THR A 138 -5.97 9.79 -15.14
CA THR A 138 -6.74 10.89 -14.54
C THR A 138 -8.25 10.65 -14.55
N ARG A 139 -8.76 9.95 -15.56
CA ARG A 139 -10.19 9.66 -15.71
C ARG A 139 -10.62 8.49 -14.83
N SER A 140 -11.74 8.64 -14.13
CA SER A 140 -12.29 7.58 -13.28
C SER A 140 -12.61 6.32 -14.08
N GLU A 141 -13.06 6.43 -15.33
CA GLU A 141 -13.31 5.25 -16.19
C GLU A 141 -12.02 4.45 -16.44
N ASP A 142 -10.92 5.14 -16.82
CA ASP A 142 -9.61 4.49 -17.03
C ASP A 142 -9.10 3.83 -15.73
N GLN A 143 -9.35 4.44 -14.58
CA GLN A 143 -8.97 3.90 -13.26
C GLN A 143 -9.77 2.64 -12.91
N LEU A 144 -11.07 2.61 -13.22
CA LEU A 144 -11.93 1.45 -13.04
C LEU A 144 -11.54 0.30 -13.96
N GLU A 145 -11.29 0.58 -15.25
CA GLU A 145 -10.80 -0.43 -16.20
C GLU A 145 -9.45 -1.00 -15.73
N TRP A 146 -8.56 -0.15 -15.21
CA TRP A 146 -7.31 -0.60 -14.62
C TRP A 146 -7.55 -1.55 -13.44
N LEU A 147 -8.50 -1.24 -12.55
CA LEU A 147 -8.85 -2.07 -11.40
C LEU A 147 -9.47 -3.41 -11.84
N GLU A 148 -10.37 -3.39 -12.82
CA GLU A 148 -10.99 -4.61 -13.36
C GLU A 148 -9.96 -5.54 -14.00
N ARG A 149 -9.03 -4.99 -14.80
CA ARG A 149 -7.93 -5.77 -15.36
C ARG A 149 -7.05 -6.36 -14.27
N LYS A 150 -6.74 -5.59 -13.23
CA LYS A 150 -5.98 -6.10 -12.06
C LYS A 150 -6.77 -7.16 -11.32
N ALA A 151 -8.09 -7.03 -11.22
CA ALA A 151 -8.95 -8.03 -10.60
C ALA A 151 -8.86 -9.36 -11.36
N GLN A 152 -8.96 -9.33 -12.68
CA GLN A 152 -8.80 -10.50 -13.54
C GLN A 152 -7.40 -11.13 -13.39
N ASP A 153 -6.34 -10.32 -13.45
CA ASP A 153 -4.95 -10.80 -13.29
C ASP A 153 -4.73 -11.53 -11.94
N TYR A 154 -5.46 -11.14 -10.89
CA TYR A 154 -5.28 -11.64 -9.52
C TYR A 154 -6.47 -12.47 -8.99
N GLY A 155 -7.34 -12.95 -9.87
CA GLY A 155 -8.35 -13.95 -9.55
C GLY A 155 -9.54 -13.46 -8.72
N PHE A 156 -9.90 -12.17 -8.80
CA PHE A 156 -11.12 -11.65 -8.20
C PHE A 156 -11.98 -10.88 -9.21
N LYS A 157 -13.26 -10.70 -8.88
CA LYS A 157 -14.19 -9.87 -9.65
C LYS A 157 -14.66 -8.70 -8.79
N VAL A 158 -14.61 -7.51 -9.37
CA VAL A 158 -15.15 -6.30 -8.75
C VAL A 158 -16.67 -6.29 -8.95
N LEU A 159 -17.42 -6.06 -7.87
CA LEU A 159 -18.89 -6.03 -7.89
C LEU A 159 -19.42 -4.60 -7.80
N VAL A 160 -18.92 -3.85 -6.82
CA VAL A 160 -19.27 -2.45 -6.57
C VAL A 160 -18.00 -1.72 -6.18
N VAL A 161 -17.80 -0.51 -6.71
CA VAL A 161 -16.66 0.35 -6.37
C VAL A 161 -17.19 1.69 -5.86
N ASN A 162 -16.65 2.14 -4.74
CA ASN A 162 -16.74 3.53 -4.32
C ASN A 162 -15.35 4.14 -4.50
N LEU A 163 -15.17 4.92 -5.59
CA LEU A 163 -13.90 5.55 -5.89
C LEU A 163 -13.77 6.85 -5.09
N ARG A 164 -12.64 7.01 -4.39
CA ARG A 164 -12.28 8.23 -3.69
C ARG A 164 -10.92 8.71 -4.19
N HIS A 165 -10.85 9.98 -4.57
CA HIS A 165 -9.58 10.62 -4.91
C HIS A 165 -8.90 11.06 -3.62
N VAL A 166 -7.64 10.66 -3.44
CA VAL A 166 -6.79 11.11 -2.33
C VAL A 166 -5.79 12.08 -2.91
N ASP A 167 -5.99 13.36 -2.63
CA ASP A 167 -5.04 14.40 -3.02
C ASP A 167 -3.85 14.35 -2.07
N TYR A 168 -2.72 13.82 -2.55
CA TYR A 168 -1.44 14.02 -1.88
C TYR A 168 -0.93 15.41 -2.31
N LYS A 169 -1.01 16.39 -1.41
CA LYS A 169 -0.38 17.70 -1.58
C LYS A 169 1.13 17.60 -1.39
#